data_AF-A0A5J4WJR4-F1
#
_entry.id   AF-A0A5J4WJR4-F1
#
_cell.length_a   1.000
_cell.length_b   1.000
_cell.length_c   1.000
_cell.angle_alpha   90.00
_cell.angle_beta   90.00
_cell.angle_gamma   90.00
#
_symmetry.space_group_name_H-M   'P 1'
#
loop_
_entity.id
_entity.type
_entity.pdbx_description
1 polymer ?
#
loop_
_entity_poly.entity_id
_entity_poly.type
_entity_poly.pdbx_seq_one_letter_code
_entity_poly.pdbx_strand_id
1 'polypeptide(L)'
;MYKYLNRKRLHVVLADTDSNCIAIAGDPNKDYHQQFESIMTNKQFNDQHVYQYLPDPNKDIYDYKKIHGFGIENEGYELTSLGPKCYSMIVHKWNKEKQQYEFKPKITSKGISKSQQISHNDYINVINKDIVKKGINGTLKCTIML
;
A
#
# COMPACT_ATOMS: atom_id res chain seq x y z
N MET A 1 -14.01 6.40 -8.90
CA MET A 1 -13.58 7.01 -7.62
C MET A 1 -14.04 8.47 -7.42
N TYR A 2 -13.67 9.43 -8.28
CA TYR A 2 -13.88 10.87 -7.98
C TYR A 2 -15.31 11.34 -7.72
N LYS A 3 -16.34 10.63 -8.21
CA LYS A 3 -17.75 11.01 -8.08
C LYS A 3 -18.38 10.67 -6.72
N TYR A 4 -17.81 9.74 -5.95
CA TYR A 4 -18.46 9.18 -4.76
C TYR A 4 -17.54 9.05 -3.53
N LEU A 5 -16.30 9.55 -3.61
CA LEU A 5 -15.34 9.56 -2.50
C LEU A 5 -15.02 10.99 -2.04
N ASN A 6 -14.87 11.17 -0.73
CA ASN A 6 -14.49 12.43 -0.12
C ASN A 6 -13.00 12.71 -0.36
N ARG A 7 -12.73 13.63 -1.28
CA ARG A 7 -11.38 14.04 -1.69
C ARG A 7 -10.54 14.68 -0.58
N LYS A 8 -11.17 15.26 0.45
CA LYS A 8 -10.43 15.85 1.57
C LYS A 8 -9.86 14.79 2.53
N ARG A 9 -10.36 13.56 2.44
CA ARG A 9 -10.01 12.43 3.31
C ARG A 9 -9.26 11.32 2.55
N LEU A 10 -8.93 11.56 1.27
CA LEU A 10 -8.18 10.65 0.42
C LEU A 10 -6.86 11.32 0.06
N HIS A 11 -5.75 10.70 0.46
CA HIS A 11 -4.40 11.22 0.26
C HIS A 11 -3.60 10.23 -0.58
N VAL A 12 -3.18 10.64 -1.78
CA VAL A 12 -2.24 9.84 -2.58
C VAL A 12 -0.84 10.06 -1.99
N VAL A 13 -0.25 8.99 -1.47
CA VAL A 13 1.09 9.02 -0.85
C VAL A 13 2.16 8.69 -1.88
N LEU A 14 1.91 7.68 -2.70
CA LEU A 14 2.82 7.24 -3.76
C LEU A 14 2.04 6.92 -5.03
N ALA A 15 2.65 7.24 -6.16
CA ALA A 15 2.20 6.86 -7.49
C ALA A 15 3.40 6.32 -8.28
N ASP A 16 3.25 5.14 -8.86
CA ASP A 16 4.16 4.57 -9.85
C ASP A 16 3.38 4.34 -11.16
N THR A 17 4.00 3.73 -12.18
CA THR A 17 3.41 3.58 -13.51
C THR A 17 1.99 3.00 -13.51
N ASP A 18 1.74 1.95 -12.73
CA ASP A 18 0.51 1.16 -12.73
C ASP A 18 -0.05 0.92 -11.30
N SER A 19 0.53 1.56 -10.28
CA SER A 19 0.14 1.37 -8.89
C SER A 19 0.15 2.67 -8.12
N ASN A 20 -0.78 2.78 -7.16
CA ASN A 20 -0.87 3.92 -6.26
C ASN A 20 -1.00 3.43 -4.82
N CYS A 21 -0.34 4.10 -3.87
CA CYS A 21 -0.59 3.93 -2.45
C CYS A 21 -1.40 5.11 -1.94
N ILE A 22 -2.55 4.82 -1.36
CA ILE A 22 -3.53 5.81 -0.91
C ILE A 22 -3.71 5.66 0.60
N ALA A 23 -3.57 6.76 1.33
CA ALA A 23 -3.95 6.85 2.73
C ALA A 23 -5.37 7.41 2.84
N ILE A 24 -6.17 6.79 3.70
CA ILE A 24 -7.57 7.17 3.93
C ILE A 24 -7.69 7.71 5.35
N ALA A 25 -8.13 8.95 5.49
CA ALA A 25 -8.43 9.55 6.78
C ALA A 25 -9.79 9.02 7.27
N GLY A 26 -9.81 7.77 7.74
CA GLY A 26 -11.01 7.05 8.17
C GLY A 26 -11.57 7.52 9.52
N ASP A 27 -12.47 6.72 10.08
CA ASP A 27 -12.95 6.79 11.45
C ASP A 27 -11.85 6.25 12.40
N PRO A 28 -11.38 7.01 13.39
CA PRO A 28 -10.36 6.57 14.34
C PRO A 28 -10.82 5.42 15.25
N ASN A 29 -12.13 5.16 15.35
CA ASN A 29 -12.68 4.06 16.14
C ASN A 29 -12.79 2.74 15.35
N LYS A 30 -12.50 2.76 14.04
CA LYS A 30 -12.50 1.59 13.18
C LYS A 30 -11.08 1.28 12.75
N ASP A 31 -10.80 0.01 12.52
CA ASP A 31 -9.52 -0.42 11.96
C ASP A 31 -9.44 -0.16 10.44
N TYR A 32 -8.37 -0.64 9.81
CA TYR A 32 -8.12 -0.46 8.38
C TYR A 32 -9.14 -1.20 7.47
N HIS A 33 -9.95 -2.13 7.99
CA HIS A 33 -10.98 -2.82 7.21
C HIS A 33 -12.11 -1.88 6.75
N GLN A 34 -12.22 -0.69 7.33
CA GLN A 34 -13.16 0.33 6.88
C GLN A 34 -12.91 0.82 5.45
N GLN A 35 -11.65 0.73 4.97
CA GLN A 35 -11.23 1.10 3.61
C GLN A 35 -11.93 2.39 3.09
N PHE A 36 -12.47 2.34 1.87
CA PHE A 36 -13.18 3.45 1.24
C PHE A 36 -14.56 3.75 1.82
N GLU A 37 -15.17 2.83 2.58
CA GLU A 37 -16.50 3.04 3.20
C GLU A 37 -16.49 4.30 4.07
N SER A 38 -15.40 4.50 4.81
CA SER A 38 -15.18 5.62 5.72
C SER A 38 -15.21 7.02 5.07
N ILE A 39 -14.97 7.07 3.76
CA ILE A 39 -14.90 8.32 2.99
C ILE A 39 -15.92 8.35 1.84
N MET A 40 -16.86 7.42 1.82
CA MET A 40 -17.89 7.33 0.79
C MET A 40 -18.91 8.46 0.97
N THR A 41 -19.11 9.27 -0.07
CA THR A 41 -20.07 10.40 -0.06
C THR A 41 -21.40 10.06 -0.71
N ASN A 42 -21.44 9.03 -1.57
CA ASN A 42 -22.67 8.58 -2.22
C ASN A 42 -22.68 7.05 -2.32
N LYS A 43 -23.33 6.41 -1.33
CA LYS A 43 -23.41 4.95 -1.23
C LYS A 43 -24.22 4.34 -2.38
N GLN A 44 -25.37 4.91 -2.73
CA GLN A 44 -26.22 4.40 -3.81
C GLN A 44 -25.48 4.35 -5.14
N PHE A 45 -24.73 5.42 -5.48
CA PHE A 45 -23.90 5.43 -6.69
C PHE A 45 -22.77 4.41 -6.61
N ASN A 46 -22.13 4.27 -5.45
CA ASN A 46 -21.09 3.26 -5.27
C ASN A 46 -21.64 1.85 -5.48
N ASP A 47 -22.74 1.49 -4.82
CA ASP A 47 -23.32 0.14 -4.89
C ASP A 47 -23.72 -0.25 -6.33
N GLN A 48 -24.09 0.72 -7.16
CA GLN A 48 -24.41 0.50 -8.58
C GLN A 48 -23.18 0.37 -9.49
N HIS A 49 -22.04 0.99 -9.14
CA HIS A 49 -20.92 1.16 -10.05
C HIS A 49 -19.59 0.57 -9.58
N VAL A 50 -19.45 0.17 -8.31
CA VAL A 50 -18.16 -0.25 -7.71
C VAL A 50 -17.47 -1.34 -8.50
N TYR A 51 -18.21 -2.36 -8.93
CA TYR A 51 -17.68 -3.50 -9.66
C TYR A 51 -17.39 -3.24 -11.14
N GLN A 52 -17.65 -2.02 -11.65
CA GLN A 52 -17.18 -1.61 -12.98
C GLN A 52 -15.68 -1.36 -13.00
N TYR A 53 -15.09 -1.01 -11.84
CA TYR A 53 -13.68 -0.64 -11.73
C TYR A 53 -12.94 -1.37 -10.60
N LEU A 54 -13.63 -1.94 -9.61
CA LEU A 54 -13.02 -2.86 -8.64
C LEU A 54 -13.43 -4.32 -8.94
N PRO A 55 -12.69 -5.31 -8.40
CA PRO A 55 -13.04 -6.72 -8.55
C PRO A 55 -14.36 -7.02 -7.83
N ASP A 56 -15.24 -7.77 -8.49
CA ASP A 56 -16.46 -8.32 -7.90
C ASP A 56 -16.10 -9.59 -7.13
N PRO A 57 -16.34 -9.65 -5.81
CA PRO A 57 -16.02 -10.83 -5.01
C PRO A 57 -16.81 -12.08 -5.44
N ASN A 58 -17.91 -11.91 -6.17
CA ASN A 58 -18.73 -13.01 -6.67
C ASN A 58 -18.28 -13.52 -8.04
N LYS A 59 -17.25 -12.92 -8.64
CA LYS A 59 -16.73 -13.31 -9.96
C LYS A 59 -15.35 -13.97 -9.84
N ASP A 60 -14.91 -14.53 -10.95
CA ASP A 60 -13.67 -15.30 -11.02
C ASP A 60 -12.41 -14.43 -11.13
N ILE A 61 -11.26 -15.08 -11.28
CA ILE A 61 -9.94 -14.44 -11.38
C ILE A 61 -9.77 -13.50 -12.57
N TYR A 62 -10.59 -13.62 -13.61
CA TYR A 62 -10.52 -12.73 -14.78
C TYR A 62 -11.09 -11.35 -14.45
N ASP A 63 -12.02 -11.29 -13.49
CA ASP A 63 -12.59 -10.04 -13.00
C ASP A 63 -11.55 -9.14 -12.32
N TYR A 64 -10.57 -9.76 -11.63
CA TYR A 64 -9.41 -9.06 -11.08
C TYR A 64 -8.48 -8.46 -12.14
N LYS A 65 -8.56 -8.92 -13.40
CA LYS A 65 -7.71 -8.48 -14.52
C LYS A 65 -8.47 -7.66 -15.57
N LYS A 66 -9.60 -7.05 -15.20
CA LYS A 66 -10.37 -6.17 -16.07
C LYS A 66 -9.49 -5.06 -16.67
N ILE A 67 -9.66 -4.83 -17.97
CA ILE A 67 -9.02 -3.71 -18.67
C ILE A 67 -9.53 -2.40 -18.04
N HIS A 68 -8.61 -1.53 -17.62
CA HIS A 68 -8.89 -0.28 -16.90
C HIS A 68 -9.56 -0.45 -15.52
N GLY A 69 -9.62 -1.67 -14.98
CA GLY A 69 -9.97 -1.92 -13.58
C GLY A 69 -8.78 -1.67 -12.66
N PHE A 70 -9.07 -1.48 -11.38
CA PHE A 70 -8.09 -1.41 -10.31
C PHE A 70 -8.15 -2.70 -9.48
N GLY A 71 -7.00 -3.31 -9.24
CA GLY A 71 -6.85 -4.38 -8.26
C GLY A 71 -6.38 -3.82 -6.92
N ILE A 72 -6.95 -4.32 -5.81
CA ILE A 72 -6.40 -4.03 -4.48
C ILE A 72 -5.27 -5.03 -4.23
N GLU A 73 -4.03 -4.55 -4.25
CA GLU A 73 -2.88 -5.44 -4.06
C GLU A 73 -2.58 -5.72 -2.59
N ASN A 74 -2.70 -4.70 -1.73
CA ASN A 74 -2.33 -4.77 -0.32
C ASN A 74 -3.13 -3.75 0.49
N GLU A 75 -3.43 -4.12 1.73
CA GLU A 75 -4.11 -3.29 2.71
C GLU A 75 -3.34 -3.33 4.02
N GLY A 76 -3.34 -2.23 4.75
CA GLY A 76 -2.48 -2.03 5.91
C GLY A 76 -2.81 -0.74 6.65
N TYR A 77 -2.14 -0.52 7.78
CA TYR A 77 -2.37 0.66 8.63
C TYR A 77 -1.22 1.67 8.67
N GLU A 78 -0.02 1.29 8.23
CA GLU A 78 1.15 2.18 8.24
C GLU A 78 1.92 2.10 6.93
N LEU A 79 2.27 3.26 6.36
CA LEU A 79 3.08 3.41 5.16
C LEU A 79 4.12 4.51 5.40
N THR A 80 5.39 4.14 5.29
CA THR A 80 6.54 5.03 5.44
C THR A 80 7.31 5.06 4.14
N SER A 81 7.47 6.24 3.55
CA SER A 81 8.21 6.41 2.29
C SER A 81 9.36 7.39 2.47
N LEU A 82 10.53 7.00 1.96
CA LEU A 82 11.71 7.86 1.87
C LEU A 82 11.87 8.47 0.47
N GLY A 83 11.16 7.93 -0.52
CA GLY A 83 11.18 8.44 -1.89
C GLY A 83 10.61 7.46 -2.90
N PRO A 84 10.75 7.76 -4.21
CA PRO A 84 10.25 6.92 -5.29
C PRO A 84 10.79 5.49 -5.20
N LYS A 85 9.89 4.51 -5.21
CA LYS A 85 10.22 3.06 -5.14
C LYS A 85 11.06 2.67 -3.91
N CYS A 86 11.00 3.49 -2.86
CA CYS A 86 11.66 3.28 -1.57
C CYS A 86 10.67 3.55 -0.43
N TYR A 87 9.96 2.49 -0.01
CA TYR A 87 8.93 2.57 1.03
C TYR A 87 8.75 1.25 1.77
N SER A 88 8.13 1.34 2.93
CA SER A 88 7.70 0.19 3.71
C SER A 88 6.27 0.36 4.19
N MET A 89 5.49 -0.73 4.12
CA MET A 89 4.09 -0.76 4.53
C MET A 89 3.84 -1.94 5.45
N ILE A 90 3.13 -1.74 6.56
CA ILE A 90 2.66 -2.84 7.40
C ILE A 90 1.35 -3.37 6.82
N VAL A 91 1.40 -4.55 6.19
CA VAL A 91 0.26 -5.15 5.49
C VAL A 91 -0.38 -6.26 6.30
N HIS A 92 -1.70 -6.37 6.22
CA HIS A 92 -2.43 -7.54 6.70
C HIS A 92 -2.42 -8.62 5.63
N LYS A 93 -1.77 -9.76 5.91
CA LYS A 93 -1.64 -10.83 4.92
C LYS A 93 -1.79 -12.20 5.55
N TRP A 94 -2.35 -13.14 4.78
CA TRP A 94 -2.43 -14.54 5.16
C TRP A 94 -1.04 -15.17 5.30
N ASN A 95 -0.75 -15.72 6.48
CA ASN A 95 0.41 -16.57 6.71
C ASN A 95 0.02 -18.03 6.51
N LYS A 96 0.64 -18.68 5.50
CA LYS A 96 0.38 -20.10 5.18
C LYS A 96 0.83 -21.07 6.27
N GLU A 97 1.94 -20.78 6.96
CA GLU A 97 2.51 -21.64 8.00
C GLU A 97 1.67 -21.62 9.26
N LYS A 98 1.29 -20.42 9.72
CA LYS A 98 0.47 -20.24 10.92
C LYS A 98 -1.02 -20.41 10.67
N GLN A 99 -1.45 -20.51 9.40
CA GLN A 99 -2.86 -20.57 8.98
C GLN A 99 -3.72 -19.45 9.59
N GLN A 100 -3.16 -18.24 9.67
CA GLN A 100 -3.86 -17.07 10.18
C GLN A 100 -3.38 -15.82 9.45
N TYR A 101 -4.19 -14.76 9.47
CA TYR A 101 -3.71 -13.46 9.05
C TYR A 101 -2.77 -12.87 10.10
N GLU A 102 -1.74 -12.17 9.63
CA GLU A 102 -0.86 -11.41 10.50
C GLU A 102 -0.39 -10.13 9.80
N PHE A 103 0.07 -9.19 10.61
CA PHE A 103 0.70 -7.98 10.12
C PHE A 103 2.17 -8.25 9.83
N LYS A 104 2.59 -7.97 8.59
CA LYS A 104 3.97 -8.12 8.15
C LYS A 104 4.43 -6.89 7.39
N PRO A 105 5.70 -6.48 7.55
CA PRO A 105 6.26 -5.41 6.74
C PRO A 105 6.45 -5.88 5.30
N LYS A 106 5.84 -5.18 4.35
CA LYS A 106 6.18 -5.20 2.93
C LYS A 106 7.19 -4.09 2.70
N ILE A 107 8.38 -4.44 2.23
CA ILE A 107 9.46 -3.49 1.97
C ILE A 107 9.73 -3.44 0.47
N THR A 108 9.71 -2.24 -0.08
CA THR A 108 10.08 -1.96 -1.45
C THR A 108 11.27 -1.00 -1.42
N SER A 109 12.47 -1.51 -1.70
CA SER A 109 13.69 -0.70 -1.79
C SER A 109 14.37 -0.97 -3.14
N LYS A 110 13.91 -0.31 -4.22
CA LYS A 110 14.44 -0.59 -5.55
C LYS A 110 15.91 -0.17 -5.65
N GLY A 111 16.71 -1.02 -6.30
CA GLY A 111 18.14 -0.81 -6.46
C GLY A 111 18.97 -1.39 -5.32
N ILE A 112 18.41 -1.63 -4.13
CA ILE A 112 19.17 -2.19 -3.01
C ILE A 112 19.33 -3.70 -3.16
N SER A 113 20.51 -4.22 -2.86
CA SER A 113 20.78 -5.65 -2.86
C SER A 113 19.91 -6.41 -1.86
N LYS A 114 19.32 -7.54 -2.28
CA LYS A 114 18.54 -8.44 -1.43
C LYS A 114 19.35 -9.07 -0.29
N SER A 115 20.67 -9.13 -0.41
CA SER A 115 21.55 -9.63 0.65
C SER A 115 21.55 -8.73 1.89
N GLN A 116 21.11 -7.48 1.75
CA GLN A 116 21.04 -6.54 2.86
C GLN A 116 19.68 -6.65 3.55
N GLN A 117 19.73 -6.89 4.85
CA GLN A 117 18.54 -6.93 5.68
C GLN A 117 18.10 -5.50 5.99
N ILE A 118 17.11 -5.03 5.22
CA ILE A 118 16.37 -3.81 5.52
C ILE A 118 15.08 -4.21 6.22
N SER A 119 14.78 -3.52 7.31
CA SER A 119 13.56 -3.66 8.10
C SER A 119 12.69 -2.41 7.97
N HIS A 120 11.41 -2.53 8.34
CA HIS A 120 10.52 -1.39 8.45
C HIS A 120 11.03 -0.33 9.44
N ASN A 121 11.67 -0.77 10.54
CA ASN A 121 12.23 0.13 11.54
C ASN A 121 13.40 0.95 11.00
N ASP A 122 14.16 0.45 10.02
CA ASP A 122 15.20 1.26 9.37
C ASP A 122 14.58 2.50 8.70
N TYR A 123 13.44 2.34 8.01
CA TYR A 123 12.71 3.46 7.40
C TYR A 123 12.22 4.49 8.44
N ILE A 124 11.65 4.01 9.54
CA ILE A 124 11.18 4.88 10.64
C ILE A 124 12.37 5.63 11.26
N ASN A 125 13.48 4.95 11.49
CA ASN A 125 14.66 5.52 12.14
C ASN A 125 15.34 6.59 11.27
N VAL A 126 15.36 6.44 9.95
CA VAL A 126 15.85 7.48 9.04
C VAL A 126 15.09 8.79 9.27
N ILE A 127 13.74 8.72 9.32
CA ILE A 127 12.90 9.91 9.48
C ILE A 127 12.98 10.49 10.90
N ASN A 128 12.82 9.63 11.91
CA ASN A 128 12.61 10.08 13.28
C ASN A 128 13.90 10.30 14.07
N LYS A 129 15.00 9.69 13.64
CA LYS A 129 16.28 9.70 14.38
C LYS A 129 17.45 10.18 13.53
N ASP A 130 17.21 10.57 12.28
CA ASP A 130 18.25 11.00 11.34
C ASP A 130 19.38 9.95 11.20
N ILE A 131 19.00 8.66 11.25
CA ILE A 131 19.95 7.54 11.13
C ILE A 131 20.14 7.23 9.65
N VAL A 132 21.40 7.22 9.20
CA VAL A 132 21.74 6.77 7.84
C VAL A 132 21.93 5.26 7.80
N LYS A 133 21.19 4.57 6.94
CA LYS A 133 21.38 3.13 6.68
C LYS A 133 22.04 2.93 5.33
N LYS A 134 23.31 2.49 5.35
CA LYS A 134 24.07 2.20 4.12
C LYS A 134 23.59 0.92 3.45
N GLY A 135 23.29 1.03 2.16
CA GLY A 135 22.97 -0.04 1.23
C GLY A 135 24.04 -0.19 0.13
N ILE A 136 23.97 -1.28 -0.62
CA ILE A 136 24.74 -1.53 -1.84
C ILE A 136 23.73 -1.65 -2.96
N ASN A 137 23.93 -0.87 -4.02
CA ASN A 137 23.16 -1.02 -5.23
C ASN A 137 23.51 -2.35 -5.90
N GLY A 138 22.54 -3.25 -6.05
CA GLY A 138 22.78 -4.59 -6.59
C GLY A 138 23.25 -4.59 -8.06
N THR A 139 22.85 -3.58 -8.84
CA THR A 139 23.17 -3.47 -10.27
C THR A 139 24.46 -2.71 -10.49
N LEU A 140 24.59 -1.53 -9.87
CA LEU A 140 25.72 -0.62 -10.05
C LEU A 140 26.91 -0.95 -9.15
N LYS A 141 26.71 -1.82 -8.14
CA LYS A 141 27.70 -2.19 -7.12
C LYS A 141 28.29 -0.98 -6.37
N CYS A 142 27.54 0.11 -6.28
CA CYS A 142 27.92 1.31 -5.52
C CYS A 142 27.19 1.39 -4.18
N THR A 143 27.74 2.16 -3.24
CA THR A 143 27.07 2.43 -1.96
C THR A 143 25.92 3.41 -2.18
N ILE A 144 24.78 3.11 -1.57
CA ILE A 144 23.60 3.98 -1.49
C ILE A 144 23.26 4.18 -0.02
N MET A 145 22.52 5.24 0.30
CA MET A 145 22.13 5.57 1.67
C MET A 145 20.62 5.73 1.70
N LEU A 146 20.00 5.06 2.68
CA LEU A 146 18.65 5.34 3.14
C LEU A 146 18.74 6.35 4.28
#